data_AF-A0A832HGD8-F1
#
_entry.id   AF-A0A832HGD8-F1
#
_cell.length_a   1.000
_cell.length_b   1.000
_cell.length_c   1.000
_cell.angle_alpha   90.00
_cell.angle_beta   90.00
_cell.angle_gamma   90.00
#
_symmetry.space_group_name_H-M   'P 1'
#
loop_
_entity.id
_entity.type
_entity.pdbx_description
1 polymer ?
#
loop_
_entity_poly.entity_id
_entity_poly.type
_entity_poly.pdbx_seq_one_letter_code
_entity_poly.pdbx_strand_id
1 'polypeptide(L)'
;MAIEKKRVWLTFGSRKMVETPAIWRMARQYPDVSFDIRQASVTAEIGIMAVLFEGEEAQIEAALAFLREQGVTVEPIEKNVLEG
;
A
#
# COMPACT_ATOMS: atom_id res chain seq x y z
N MET A 1 14.25 -16.43 -4.01
CA MET A 1 13.37 -15.85 -5.04
C MET A 1 13.80 -14.41 -5.28
N ALA A 2 13.37 -13.76 -6.38
CA ALA A 2 13.72 -12.37 -6.62
C ALA A 2 12.91 -11.45 -5.68
N ILE A 3 13.56 -10.45 -5.08
CA ILE A 3 12.90 -9.39 -4.31
C ILE A 3 12.52 -8.29 -5.28
N GLU A 4 11.26 -7.89 -5.24
CA GLU A 4 10.66 -6.91 -6.12
C GLU A 4 10.25 -5.65 -5.37
N LYS A 5 10.06 -4.56 -6.11
CA LYS A 5 9.64 -3.25 -5.57
C LYS A 5 8.40 -2.73 -6.30
N LYS A 6 7.30 -2.51 -5.58
CA LYS A 6 6.06 -1.93 -6.14
C LYS A 6 5.69 -0.64 -5.43
N ARG A 7 5.50 0.42 -6.21
CA ARG A 7 5.04 1.73 -5.72
C ARG A 7 3.55 1.86 -5.99
N VAL A 8 2.78 2.18 -4.96
CA VAL A 8 1.32 2.31 -5.07
C VAL A 8 0.81 3.54 -4.33
N TRP A 9 -0.28 4.11 -4.82
CA TRP A 9 -1.19 4.94 -4.05
C TRP A 9 -2.18 4.03 -3.30
N LEU A 10 -2.32 4.27 -2.00
CA LEU A 10 -3.37 3.73 -1.16
C LEU A 10 -4.36 4.84 -0.83
N THR A 11 -5.64 4.64 -1.14
CA THR A 11 -6.71 5.59 -0.81
C THR A 11 -7.72 4.96 0.14
N PHE A 12 -7.85 5.57 1.32
CA PHE A 12 -8.83 5.27 2.35
C PHE A 12 -10.00 6.24 2.20
N GLY A 13 -11.01 5.88 1.40
CA GLY A 13 -12.03 6.81 0.90
C GLY A 13 -13.15 7.19 1.87
N SER A 14 -13.08 6.83 3.15
CA SER A 14 -14.09 7.22 4.14
C SER A 14 -13.52 7.29 5.56
N ARG A 15 -14.16 8.09 6.42
CA ARG A 15 -13.83 8.18 7.85
C ARG A 15 -13.73 6.83 8.54
N LYS A 16 -14.70 5.94 8.30
CA LYS A 16 -14.70 4.59 8.88
C LYS A 16 -13.45 3.80 8.50
N MET A 17 -12.91 3.99 7.30
CA MET A 17 -11.70 3.30 6.84
C MET A 17 -10.43 3.90 7.46
N VAL A 18 -10.34 5.23 7.54
CA VAL A 18 -9.19 5.92 8.15
C VAL A 18 -9.03 5.53 9.62
N GLU A 19 -10.14 5.27 10.31
CA GLU A 19 -10.16 4.81 11.70
C GLU A 19 -9.82 3.29 11.86
N THR A 20 -9.49 2.57 10.77
CA THR A 20 -9.08 1.15 10.84
C THR A 20 -7.57 0.95 10.76
N PRO A 21 -7.01 -0.06 11.46
CA PRO A 21 -5.58 -0.37 11.40
C PRO A 21 -5.23 -1.27 10.19
N ALA A 22 -5.74 -0.96 8.99
CA ALA A 22 -5.62 -1.86 7.83
C ALA A 22 -4.16 -2.19 7.45
N ILE A 23 -3.27 -1.19 7.43
CA ILE A 23 -1.85 -1.40 7.11
C ILE A 23 -1.16 -2.27 8.16
N TRP A 24 -1.46 -2.09 9.45
CA TRP A 24 -0.92 -2.94 10.51
C TRP A 24 -1.39 -4.39 10.40
N ARG A 25 -2.69 -4.61 10.07
CA ARG A 25 -3.22 -5.96 9.84
C ARG A 25 -2.53 -6.64 8.66
N MET A 26 -2.34 -5.90 7.56
CA MET A 26 -1.60 -6.36 6.39
C MET A 26 -0.17 -6.76 6.78
N ALA A 27 0.56 -5.90 7.48
CA ALA A 27 1.94 -6.16 7.88
C ALA A 27 2.09 -7.39 8.79
N ARG A 28 1.09 -7.69 9.62
CA ARG A 28 1.07 -8.90 10.45
C ARG A 28 0.73 -10.16 9.69
N GLN A 29 -0.09 -10.05 8.64
CA GLN A 29 -0.45 -11.17 7.77
C GLN A 29 0.72 -11.52 6.84
N TYR A 30 1.49 -10.52 6.40
CA TYR A 30 2.61 -10.65 5.46
C TYR A 30 3.90 -10.04 6.05
N PRO A 31 4.49 -10.67 7.08
CA PRO A 31 5.63 -10.10 7.82
C PRO A 31 6.91 -9.95 6.98
N ASP A 32 7.03 -10.72 5.89
CA ASP A 32 8.17 -10.66 4.96
C ASP A 32 8.00 -9.58 3.88
N VAL A 33 6.86 -8.89 3.85
CA VAL A 33 6.64 -7.73 2.97
C VAL A 33 6.90 -6.46 3.76
N SER A 34 8.02 -5.82 3.46
CA SER A 34 8.30 -4.49 4.00
C SER A 34 7.51 -3.44 3.23
N PHE A 35 7.11 -2.38 3.93
CA PHE A 35 6.49 -1.21 3.34
C PHE A 35 7.14 0.03 3.92
N ASP A 36 7.38 1.02 3.09
CA ASP A 36 7.90 2.31 3.53
C ASP A 36 7.09 3.43 2.85
N ILE A 37 6.52 4.29 3.70
CA ILE A 37 5.57 5.33 3.34
C ILE A 37 6.38 6.53 2.84
N ARG A 38 6.28 6.83 1.54
CA ARG A 38 6.96 7.97 0.91
C ARG A 38 6.23 9.29 1.12
N GLN A 39 4.92 9.23 1.13
CA GLN A 39 4.04 10.38 1.32
C GLN A 39 2.75 9.91 1.97
N ALA A 40 2.19 10.70 2.88
CA ALA A 40 0.87 10.47 3.43
C ALA A 40 0.18 11.80 3.70
N SER A 41 -1.09 11.89 3.32
CA SER A 41 -2.02 12.93 3.76
C SER A 41 -3.23 12.22 4.35
N VAL A 42 -3.44 12.39 5.65
CA VAL A 42 -4.54 11.74 6.38
C VAL A 42 -5.33 12.80 7.12
N THR A 43 -6.63 12.82 6.85
CA THR A 43 -7.62 13.67 7.52
C THR A 43 -8.65 12.80 8.22
N ALA A 44 -9.62 13.40 8.92
CA ALA A 44 -10.71 12.63 9.52
C ALA A 44 -11.59 11.91 8.48
N GLU A 45 -11.62 12.35 7.23
CA GLU A 45 -12.55 11.84 6.21
C GLU A 45 -11.88 10.96 5.15
N ILE A 46 -10.64 11.28 4.79
CA ILE A 46 -9.89 10.58 3.74
C ILE A 46 -8.41 10.47 4.09
N GLY A 47 -7.80 9.35 3.71
CA GLY A 47 -6.35 9.13 3.74
C GLY A 47 -5.84 8.76 2.35
N ILE A 48 -4.73 9.39 1.92
CA ILE A 48 -4.04 9.08 0.67
C ILE A 48 -2.56 8.90 0.97
N MET A 49 -1.97 7.79 0.52
CA MET A 49 -0.59 7.44 0.83
C MET A 49 0.15 6.89 -0.39
N ALA A 50 1.35 7.41 -0.66
CA ALA A 50 2.29 6.76 -1.58
C ALA A 50 3.18 5.81 -0.78
N VAL A 51 3.14 4.52 -1.12
CA VAL A 51 3.85 3.48 -0.37
C VAL A 51 4.67 2.64 -1.34
N LEU A 52 5.93 2.37 -0.96
CA LEU A 52 6.78 1.39 -1.62
C LEU A 52 6.68 0.09 -0.83
N PHE A 53 6.30 -0.98 -1.51
CA PHE A 53 6.34 -2.35 -0.99
C PHE A 53 7.57 -3.05 -1.55
N GLU A 54 8.26 -3.82 -0.70
CA GLU A 54 9.43 -4.62 -1.07
C GLU A 54 9.36 -6.00 -0.40
N GLY A 55 9.57 -7.05 -1.21
CA GLY A 55 9.43 -8.46 -0.82
C GLY A 55 9.35 -9.38 -2.04
N GLU A 56 9.02 -10.65 -1.84
CA GLU A 56 8.74 -11.55 -2.95
C GLU A 56 7.47 -11.13 -3.70
N GLU A 57 7.47 -11.21 -5.04
CA GLU A 57 6.37 -10.70 -5.86
C GLU A 57 5.00 -11.25 -5.45
N ALA A 58 4.90 -12.55 -5.23
CA ALA A 58 3.65 -13.20 -4.83
C ALA A 58 3.15 -12.70 -3.46
N GLN A 59 4.07 -12.42 -2.53
CA GLN A 59 3.74 -11.88 -1.21
C GLN A 59 3.28 -10.42 -1.31
N ILE A 60 3.93 -9.61 -2.15
CA ILE A 60 3.49 -8.22 -2.40
C ILE A 60 2.08 -8.22 -2.99
N GLU A 61 1.81 -9.02 -4.02
CA GLU A 61 0.48 -9.06 -4.64
C GLU A 61 -0.61 -9.53 -3.66
N ALA A 62 -0.32 -10.53 -2.83
CA ALA A 62 -1.23 -10.97 -1.79
C ALA A 62 -1.49 -9.88 -0.72
N ALA A 63 -0.46 -9.14 -0.32
CA ALA A 63 -0.58 -8.01 0.59
C ALA A 63 -1.43 -6.86 0.02
N LEU A 64 -1.23 -6.53 -1.26
CA LEU A 64 -2.03 -5.51 -1.94
C LEU A 64 -3.47 -5.97 -2.16
N ALA A 65 -3.70 -7.24 -2.50
CA ALA A 65 -5.04 -7.81 -2.60
C ALA A 65 -5.79 -7.77 -1.26
N PHE A 66 -5.11 -8.11 -0.15
CA PHE A 66 -5.67 -8.00 1.19
C PHE A 66 -6.15 -6.57 1.51
N LEU A 67 -5.37 -5.54 1.15
CA LEU A 67 -5.79 -4.15 1.35
C LEU A 67 -7.03 -3.81 0.52
N ARG A 68 -7.12 -4.30 -0.73
CA ARG A 68 -8.31 -4.13 -1.58
C ARG A 68 -9.55 -4.79 -0.98
N GLU A 69 -9.41 -5.97 -0.39
CA GLU A 69 -10.51 -6.66 0.31
C GLU A 69 -11.02 -5.88 1.54
N GLN A 70 -10.16 -5.08 2.18
CA GLN A 70 -10.55 -4.16 3.24
C GLN A 70 -11.17 -2.85 2.72
N GLY A 71 -11.36 -2.73 1.39
CA GLY A 71 -11.94 -1.57 0.72
C GLY A 71 -10.92 -0.48 0.37
N VAL A 72 -9.63 -0.65 0.67
CA VAL A 72 -8.59 0.32 0.32
C VAL A 72 -8.36 0.29 -1.18
N THR A 73 -8.48 1.44 -1.85
CA THR A 73 -8.12 1.54 -3.27
C THR A 73 -6.59 1.47 -3.40
N VAL A 74 -6.11 0.61 -4.28
CA VAL A 74 -4.67 0.40 -4.53
C VAL A 74 -4.39 0.63 -6.01
N GLU A 75 -3.72 1.74 -6.32
CA GLU A 75 -3.38 2.14 -7.68
C GLU A 75 -1.86 2.17 -7.86
N PRO A 76 -1.30 1.57 -8.93
CA PRO A 76 0.14 1.65 -9.18
C PRO A 76 0.56 3.10 -9.42
N ILE A 77 1.71 3.50 -8.87
CA ILE A 77 2.37 4.73 -9.27
C ILE A 77 3.09 4.42 -10.58
N GLU A 78 2.54 4.89 -11.69
CA GLU A 78 3.22 4.81 -12.98
C GLU A 78 4.61 5.47 -12.85
N LYS A 79 5.66 4.72 -13.18
CA LYS A 79 6.97 5.33 -13.36
C LYS A 79 6.84 6.25 -14.57
N ASN A 80 6.83 7.57 -14.35
CA ASN A 80 7.32 8.47 -15.38
C ASN A 80 8.75 8.03 -15.68
N VAL A 81 8.94 7.36 -16.81
CA VAL A 81 10.26 7.10 -17.40
C VAL A 81 10.78 8.45 -17.88
N LEU A 82 11.25 9.26 -16.93
CA LEU A 82 12.13 10.40 -17.19
C LEU A 82 13.43 10.10 -16.44
N GLU A 83 14.11 9.05 -16.90
CA GLU A 83 15.56 8.99 -16.78
C GLU A 83 16.11 9.96 -17.83
N GLY A 84 16.60 11.10 -17.37
CA GLY A 84 17.40 12.07 -18.11
C GLY A 84 18.54 12.53 -17.23
#